data_AF-A0A431WTM2-F1
#
_entry.id   AF-A0A431WTM2-F1
#
_cell.length_a   1.000
_cell.length_b   1.000
_cell.length_c   1.000
_cell.angle_alpha   90.00
_cell.angle_beta   90.00
_cell.angle_gamma   90.00
#
_symmetry.space_group_name_H-M   'P 1'
#
loop_
_entity.id
_entity.type
_entity.pdbx_description
1 polymer ?
#
loop_
_entity_poly.entity_id
_entity_poly.type
_entity_poly.pdbx_seq_one_letter_code
_entity_poly.pdbx_strand_id
1 'polypeptide(L)'
;MTQATKNKLINALERLLEGKPENRELRKKAREGKLKINNSTVEKEAGLSVGALRRHEDVQIMVKNKSLEARAAHDSSSTSPVEVLQTEVKKLKSERTQANKKKKEYLDLSRSHEKALARQAANHIKMVQELMEMLHESEREKAMDKVTKARPDNLIKGDFR
;
A
#
# COMPACT_ATOMS: atom_id res chain seq x y z
N MET A 1 -23.52 1.48 29.56
CA MET A 1 -23.41 1.75 28.11
C MET A 1 -24.79 1.57 27.52
N THR A 2 -25.41 2.66 27.10
CA THR A 2 -26.87 2.81 27.11
C THR A 2 -27.51 2.39 25.79
N GLN A 3 -28.63 1.67 25.84
CA GLN A 3 -29.54 1.45 24.69
C GLN A 3 -29.79 2.73 23.87
N ALA A 4 -29.73 3.90 24.51
CA ALA A 4 -29.77 5.21 23.88
C ALA A 4 -28.70 5.45 22.80
N THR A 5 -27.45 4.99 22.96
CA THR A 5 -26.39 5.16 21.95
C THR A 5 -26.64 4.26 20.74
N LYS A 6 -27.11 3.04 20.98
CA LYS A 6 -27.52 2.11 19.93
C LYS A 6 -28.68 2.69 19.11
N ASN A 7 -29.71 3.20 19.76
CA ASN A 7 -30.86 3.82 19.07
C ASN A 7 -30.43 5.06 18.26
N LYS A 8 -29.52 5.90 18.79
CA LYS A 8 -28.96 7.03 18.02
C LYS A 8 -28.25 6.59 16.74
N LEU A 9 -27.48 5.50 16.80
CA LEU A 9 -26.78 4.95 15.64
C LEU A 9 -27.73 4.36 14.60
N ILE A 10 -28.81 3.69 15.04
CA ILE A 10 -29.84 3.14 14.15
C ILE A 10 -30.58 4.29 13.45
N ASN A 11 -31.04 5.29 14.20
CA ASN A 11 -31.73 6.45 13.62
C ASN A 11 -30.82 7.22 12.63
N ALA A 12 -29.53 7.34 12.95
CA ALA A 12 -28.56 7.94 12.03
C ALA A 12 -28.39 7.12 10.75
N LEU A 13 -28.41 5.78 10.82
CA LEU A 13 -28.36 4.90 9.66
C LEU A 13 -29.62 5.05 8.79
N GLU A 14 -30.81 5.14 9.39
CA GLU A 14 -32.07 5.36 8.67
C GLU A 14 -32.06 6.69 7.91
N ARG A 15 -31.64 7.79 8.55
CA ARG A 15 -31.50 9.10 7.88
C ARG A 15 -30.55 9.06 6.67
N LEU A 16 -29.48 8.28 6.76
CA LEU A 16 -28.54 8.10 5.66
C LEU A 16 -29.14 7.30 4.51
N LEU A 17 -29.99 6.30 4.80
CA LEU A 17 -30.71 5.53 3.79
C LEU A 17 -31.79 6.35 3.07
N GLU A 18 -32.50 7.20 3.81
CA GLU A 18 -33.49 8.13 3.25
C GLU A 18 -32.86 9.30 2.47
N GLY A 19 -31.53 9.44 2.47
CA GLY A 19 -30.83 10.53 1.82
C GLY A 19 -31.03 11.90 2.49
N LYS A 20 -31.47 11.91 3.76
CA LYS A 20 -31.72 13.13 4.55
C LYS A 20 -30.76 13.24 5.75
N PRO A 21 -29.44 13.37 5.53
CA PRO A 21 -28.49 13.54 6.62
C PRO A 21 -28.63 14.91 7.29
N GLU A 22 -28.60 14.88 8.61
CA GLU A 22 -28.61 16.03 9.50
C GLU A 22 -27.26 16.76 9.45
N ASN A 23 -26.15 16.03 9.33
CA ASN A 23 -24.82 16.62 9.27
C ASN A 23 -24.61 17.41 7.96
N ARG A 24 -24.15 18.67 8.06
CA ARG A 24 -23.93 19.58 6.93
C ARG A 24 -23.00 19.00 5.86
N GLU A 25 -21.93 18.32 6.27
CA GLU A 25 -20.97 17.73 5.32
C GLU A 25 -21.56 16.55 4.57
N LEU A 26 -22.30 15.69 5.27
CA LEU A 26 -22.95 14.52 4.68
C LEU A 26 -24.10 14.96 3.77
N ARG A 27 -24.79 16.05 4.09
CA ARG A 27 -25.82 16.66 3.24
C ARG A 27 -25.25 17.19 1.93
N LYS A 28 -24.08 17.82 1.96
CA LYS A 28 -23.38 18.23 0.74
C LYS A 28 -23.02 17.01 -0.11
N LYS A 29 -22.47 15.95 0.49
CA LYS A 29 -22.15 14.70 -0.21
C LYS A 29 -23.38 13.98 -0.78
N ALA A 30 -24.51 14.04 -0.08
CA ALA A 30 -25.78 13.48 -0.56
C ALA A 30 -26.27 14.22 -1.81
N ARG A 31 -26.24 15.56 -1.81
CA ARG A 31 -26.59 16.38 -2.98
C ARG A 31 -25.68 16.13 -4.18
N GLU A 32 -24.41 15.85 -3.93
CA GLU A 32 -23.44 15.49 -4.97
C GLU A 32 -23.55 14.04 -5.44
N GLY A 33 -24.45 13.22 -4.86
CA GLY A 33 -24.58 11.80 -5.18
C GLY A 33 -23.39 10.92 -4.74
N LYS A 34 -22.50 11.47 -3.89
CA LYS A 34 -21.25 10.81 -3.43
C LYS A 34 -21.35 10.27 -2.00
N LEU A 35 -22.56 10.14 -1.47
CA LEU A 35 -22.77 9.65 -0.10
C LEU A 35 -22.49 8.16 -0.04
N LYS A 36 -21.44 7.77 0.69
CA LYS A 36 -21.12 6.36 0.96
C LYS A 36 -21.57 5.99 2.37
N ILE A 37 -22.34 4.91 2.50
CA ILE A 37 -22.72 4.34 3.80
C ILE A 37 -21.53 3.55 4.35
N ASN A 38 -20.96 4.01 5.47
CA ASN A 38 -19.91 3.32 6.20
C ASN A 38 -20.01 3.61 7.72
N ASN A 39 -19.22 2.89 8.52
CA ASN A 39 -19.23 3.08 9.98
C ASN A 39 -18.90 4.52 10.40
N SER A 40 -17.90 5.13 9.76
CA SER A 40 -17.49 6.51 10.08
C SER A 40 -18.55 7.57 9.73
N THR A 41 -19.35 7.35 8.68
CA THR A 41 -20.41 8.27 8.27
C THR A 41 -21.61 8.14 9.20
N VAL A 42 -21.91 6.93 9.65
CA VAL A 42 -22.96 6.66 10.64
C VAL A 42 -22.59 7.27 12.00
N GLU A 43 -21.34 7.14 12.44
CA GLU A 43 -20.85 7.79 13.67
C GLU A 43 -20.92 9.32 13.59
N LYS A 44 -20.49 9.89 12.45
CA LYS A 44 -20.54 11.34 12.18
C LYS A 44 -21.96 11.89 12.10
N GLU A 45 -22.89 11.11 11.56
CA GLU A 45 -24.32 11.47 11.47
C GLU A 45 -25.00 11.35 12.83
N ALA A 46 -24.59 10.38 13.66
CA ALA A 46 -25.07 10.22 15.03
C ALA A 46 -24.49 11.27 16.01
N GLY A 47 -23.54 12.10 15.57
CA GLY A 47 -22.82 13.05 16.43
C GLY A 47 -21.96 12.37 17.50
N LEU A 48 -21.50 11.14 17.24
CA LEU A 48 -20.71 10.36 18.19
C LEU A 48 -19.23 10.37 17.81
N SER A 49 -18.37 10.05 18.79
CA SER A 49 -16.94 9.95 18.57
C SER A 49 -16.59 8.76 17.65
N VAL A 50 -15.44 8.89 16.97
CA VAL A 50 -14.90 7.83 16.11
C VAL A 50 -14.64 6.59 16.96
N GLY A 51 -15.30 5.48 16.64
CA GLY A 51 -15.22 4.23 17.40
C GLY A 51 -16.37 3.95 18.35
N ALA A 52 -17.42 4.79 18.37
CA ALA A 52 -18.66 4.49 19.09
C ALA A 52 -19.34 3.19 18.63
N LEU A 53 -19.16 2.80 17.36
CA LEU A 53 -19.67 1.53 16.83
C LEU A 53 -18.87 0.31 17.28
N ARG A 54 -17.67 0.46 17.87
CA ARG A 54 -16.80 -0.68 18.22
C ARG A 54 -17.46 -1.68 19.18
N ARG A 55 -18.35 -1.20 20.04
CA ARG A 55 -19.05 -2.02 21.05
C ARG A 55 -20.47 -2.43 20.64
N HIS A 56 -20.88 -2.12 19.40
CA HIS A 56 -22.19 -2.40 18.83
C HIS A 56 -22.03 -3.19 17.53
N GLU A 57 -21.64 -4.47 17.67
CA GLU A 57 -21.37 -5.36 16.53
C GLU A 57 -22.62 -5.61 15.67
N ASP A 58 -23.78 -5.69 16.31
CA ASP A 58 -25.09 -5.76 15.67
C ASP A 58 -25.34 -4.60 14.70
N VAL A 59 -25.04 -3.37 15.12
CA VAL A 59 -25.18 -2.18 14.28
C VAL A 59 -24.12 -2.17 13.17
N GLN A 60 -22.89 -2.64 13.44
CA GLN A 60 -21.88 -2.77 12.39
C GLN A 60 -22.31 -3.74 11.28
N ILE A 61 -22.93 -4.86 11.64
CA ILE A 61 -23.46 -5.83 10.67
C ILE A 61 -24.56 -5.18 9.84
N MET A 62 -25.50 -4.46 10.48
CA MET A 62 -26.56 -3.74 9.76
C MET A 62 -26.00 -2.71 8.77
N VAL A 63 -25.01 -1.91 9.20
CA VAL A 63 -24.36 -0.92 8.32
C VAL A 63 -23.68 -1.60 7.14
N LYS A 64 -22.97 -2.72 7.36
CA LYS A 64 -22.34 -3.49 6.28
C LYS A 64 -23.37 -4.01 5.29
N ASN A 65 -24.42 -4.68 5.77
CA ASN A 65 -25.47 -5.23 4.91
C ASN A 65 -26.16 -4.15 4.08
N LYS A 66 -26.58 -3.05 4.73
CA LYS A 66 -27.20 -1.91 4.05
C LYS A 66 -26.27 -1.22 3.07
N SER A 67 -24.97 -1.13 3.38
CA SER A 67 -23.98 -0.59 2.43
C SER A 67 -23.75 -1.47 1.21
N LEU A 68 -23.97 -2.79 1.33
CA LEU A 68 -23.88 -3.74 0.22
C LEU A 68 -25.15 -3.72 -0.61
N GLU A 69 -26.33 -3.67 0.02
CA GLU A 69 -27.62 -3.47 -0.65
C GLU A 69 -27.62 -2.18 -1.47
N ALA A 70 -27.15 -1.06 -0.90
CA ALA A 70 -27.06 0.21 -1.62
C ALA A 70 -26.11 0.16 -2.82
N ARG A 71 -25.03 -0.64 -2.74
CA ARG A 71 -24.12 -0.86 -3.88
C ARG A 71 -24.76 -1.72 -4.96
N ALA A 72 -25.42 -2.81 -4.57
CA ALA A 72 -26.15 -3.66 -5.50
C ALA A 72 -27.25 -2.89 -6.24
N ALA A 73 -27.98 -2.00 -5.55
CA ALA A 73 -29.00 -1.16 -6.18
C ALA A 73 -28.43 -0.12 -7.18
N HIS A 74 -27.18 0.31 -7.00
CA HIS A 74 -26.52 1.25 -7.90
C HIS A 74 -25.83 0.57 -9.09
N ASP A 75 -25.39 -0.68 -8.94
CA ASP A 75 -24.81 -1.46 -10.05
C ASP A 75 -25.94 -1.97 -10.96
N SER A 76 -26.14 -1.30 -12.09
CA SER A 76 -27.17 -1.64 -13.10
C SER A 76 -27.07 -3.05 -13.68
N SER A 77 -25.99 -3.78 -13.36
CA SER A 77 -25.67 -5.14 -13.82
C SER A 77 -25.81 -6.21 -12.73
N SER A 78 -25.90 -5.83 -11.46
CA SER A 78 -25.83 -6.79 -10.35
C SER A 78 -27.16 -6.87 -9.63
N THR A 79 -27.84 -7.99 -9.76
CA THR A 79 -29.16 -8.24 -9.17
C THR A 79 -29.08 -8.53 -7.67
N SER A 80 -27.91 -8.89 -7.16
CA SER A 80 -27.71 -9.26 -5.75
C SER A 80 -26.39 -8.73 -5.16
N PRO A 81 -26.38 -8.36 -3.86
CA PRO A 81 -25.15 -8.08 -3.11
C PRO A 81 -24.08 -9.18 -3.20
N VAL A 82 -24.51 -10.43 -3.38
CA VAL A 82 -23.60 -11.58 -3.54
C VAL A 82 -22.85 -11.52 -4.88
N GLU A 83 -23.50 -11.07 -5.95
CA GLU A 83 -22.89 -10.94 -7.28
C GLU A 83 -21.85 -9.82 -7.30
N VAL A 84 -22.14 -8.68 -6.64
CA VAL A 84 -21.17 -7.58 -6.43
C VAL A 84 -19.91 -8.10 -5.72
N LEU A 85 -20.09 -8.85 -4.62
CA LEU A 85 -18.94 -9.41 -3.90
C LEU A 85 -18.18 -10.45 -4.73
N GLN A 86 -18.87 -11.28 -5.52
CA GLN A 86 -18.21 -12.28 -6.37
C GLN A 86 -17.37 -11.63 -7.49
N THR A 87 -17.88 -10.56 -8.12
CA THR A 87 -17.13 -9.83 -9.15
C THR A 87 -15.91 -9.12 -8.55
N GLU A 88 -16.05 -8.50 -7.37
CA GLU A 88 -14.94 -7.88 -6.64
C GLU A 88 -13.88 -8.92 -6.24
N VAL A 89 -14.29 -10.10 -5.75
CA VAL A 89 -13.35 -11.19 -5.45
C VAL A 89 -12.60 -11.66 -6.70
N LYS A 90 -13.28 -11.79 -7.84
CA LYS A 90 -12.63 -12.17 -9.12
C LYS A 90 -11.60 -11.12 -9.54
N LYS A 91 -11.95 -9.83 -9.44
CA LYS A 91 -11.06 -8.71 -9.74
C LYS A 91 -9.84 -8.67 -8.81
N LEU A 92 -10.05 -8.79 -7.50
CA LEU A 92 -8.96 -8.81 -6.52
C LEU A 92 -8.02 -10.00 -6.73
N LYS A 93 -8.56 -11.17 -7.12
CA LYS A 93 -7.73 -12.33 -7.48
C LYS A 93 -6.86 -12.05 -8.71
N SER A 94 -7.41 -11.43 -9.76
CA SER A 94 -6.62 -11.12 -10.98
C SER A 94 -5.56 -10.03 -10.72
N GLU A 95 -5.88 -9.02 -9.93
CA GLU A 95 -4.90 -8.00 -9.53
C GLU A 95 -3.77 -8.61 -8.70
N ARG A 96 -4.10 -9.51 -7.77
CA ARG A 96 -3.11 -10.22 -6.95
C ARG A 96 -2.19 -11.09 -7.78
N THR A 97 -2.70 -11.81 -8.78
CA THR A 97 -1.84 -12.63 -9.65
C THR A 97 -0.90 -11.78 -10.50
N GLN A 98 -1.37 -10.66 -11.04
CA GLN A 98 -0.53 -9.71 -11.77
C GLN A 98 0.56 -9.09 -10.88
N ALA A 99 0.20 -8.67 -9.67
CA ALA A 99 1.16 -8.10 -8.72
C ALA A 99 2.24 -9.10 -8.33
N ASN A 100 1.86 -10.36 -8.07
CA ASN A 100 2.82 -11.43 -7.77
C ASN A 100 3.74 -11.75 -8.94
N LYS A 101 3.22 -11.72 -10.19
CA LYS A 101 4.03 -11.91 -11.39
C LYS A 101 5.11 -10.82 -11.50
N LYS A 102 4.72 -9.54 -11.39
CA LYS A 102 5.66 -8.42 -11.40
C LYS A 102 6.69 -8.50 -10.28
N LYS A 103 6.26 -8.85 -9.06
CA LYS A 103 7.19 -9.04 -7.93
C LYS A 103 8.26 -10.08 -8.25
N LYS A 104 7.88 -11.20 -8.86
CA LYS A 104 8.82 -12.24 -9.28
C LYS A 104 9.76 -11.73 -10.37
N GLU A 105 9.23 -11.07 -11.40
CA GLU A 105 10.04 -10.49 -12.49
C GLU A 105 11.10 -9.52 -11.96
N TYR A 106 10.73 -8.59 -11.06
CA TYR A 106 11.69 -7.67 -10.46
C TYR A 106 12.74 -8.36 -9.59
N LEU A 107 12.34 -9.39 -8.84
CA LEU A 107 13.28 -10.16 -8.02
C LEU A 107 14.29 -10.90 -8.89
N ASP A 108 13.82 -11.55 -9.95
CA ASP A 108 14.67 -12.30 -10.88
C ASP A 108 15.61 -11.35 -11.65
N LEU A 109 15.11 -10.18 -12.07
CA LEU A 109 15.92 -9.15 -12.71
C LEU A 109 17.00 -8.59 -11.77
N SER A 110 16.64 -8.28 -10.53
CA SER A 110 17.59 -7.81 -9.50
C SER A 110 18.72 -8.82 -9.28
N ARG A 111 18.38 -10.11 -9.16
CA ARG A 111 19.37 -11.18 -8.99
C ARG A 111 20.25 -11.35 -10.22
N SER A 112 19.69 -11.17 -11.41
CA SER A 112 20.46 -11.20 -12.66
C SER A 112 21.47 -10.05 -12.71
N HIS A 113 21.03 -8.83 -12.37
CA HIS A 113 21.89 -7.66 -12.33
C HIS A 113 22.98 -7.77 -11.26
N GLU A 114 22.65 -8.28 -10.07
CA GLU A 114 23.63 -8.55 -9.02
C GLU A 114 24.74 -9.50 -9.50
N LYS A 115 24.37 -10.61 -10.15
CA LYS A 115 25.33 -11.56 -10.72
C LYS A 115 26.15 -10.95 -11.85
N ALA A 116 25.54 -10.15 -12.72
CA ALA A 116 26.23 -9.48 -13.82
C ALA A 116 27.25 -8.46 -13.29
N LEU A 117 26.86 -7.67 -12.29
CA LEU A 117 27.73 -6.69 -11.64
C LEU A 117 28.89 -7.38 -10.92
N ALA A 118 28.63 -8.46 -10.19
CA ALA A 118 29.69 -9.23 -9.53
C ALA A 118 30.71 -9.80 -10.53
N ARG A 119 30.24 -10.33 -11.68
CA ARG A 119 31.12 -10.79 -12.77
C ARG A 119 31.93 -9.65 -13.37
N GLN A 120 31.30 -8.51 -13.62
CA GLN A 120 31.98 -7.33 -14.16
C GLN A 120 33.06 -6.83 -13.19
N ALA A 121 32.74 -6.74 -11.90
CA ALA A 121 33.69 -6.35 -10.85
C ALA A 121 34.86 -7.33 -10.77
N ALA A 122 34.61 -8.64 -10.80
CA ALA A 122 35.66 -9.65 -10.80
C ALA A 122 36.58 -9.54 -12.03
N ASN A 123 36.01 -9.33 -13.22
CA ASN A 123 36.78 -9.11 -14.44
C ASN A 123 37.62 -7.84 -14.36
N HIS A 124 37.05 -6.74 -13.85
CA HIS A 124 37.78 -5.48 -13.67
C HIS A 124 38.93 -5.63 -12.68
N ILE A 125 38.71 -6.31 -11.55
CA ILE A 125 39.77 -6.59 -10.58
C ILE A 125 40.91 -7.37 -11.24
N LYS A 126 40.58 -8.43 -12.00
CA LYS A 126 41.58 -9.24 -12.70
C LYS A 126 42.38 -8.44 -13.74
N MET A 127 41.70 -7.62 -14.56
CA MET A 127 42.37 -6.75 -15.53
C MET A 127 43.32 -5.76 -14.84
N VAL A 128 42.88 -5.12 -13.75
CA VAL A 128 43.73 -4.19 -12.99
C VAL A 128 44.92 -4.92 -12.37
N GLN A 129 44.72 -6.13 -11.84
CA GLN A 129 45.79 -6.96 -11.30
C GLN A 129 46.84 -7.27 -12.38
N GLU A 130 46.43 -7.76 -13.56
CA GLU A 130 47.32 -8.08 -14.67
C GLU A 130 48.10 -6.83 -15.13
N LEU A 131 47.45 -5.68 -15.23
CA LEU A 131 48.11 -4.42 -15.58
C LEU A 131 49.12 -3.96 -14.51
N MET A 132 48.82 -4.14 -13.23
CA MET A 132 49.74 -3.84 -12.14
C MET A 132 50.94 -4.78 -12.14
N GLU A 133 50.75 -6.06 -12.45
CA GLU A 133 51.83 -7.04 -12.57
C GLU A 133 52.83 -6.68 -13.69
N MET A 134 52.38 -6.02 -14.75
CA MET A 134 53.25 -5.51 -15.82
C MET A 134 54.12 -4.31 -15.41
N LEU A 135 53.74 -3.56 -14.37
CA LEU A 135 54.53 -2.44 -13.86
C LEU A 135 55.68 -2.93 -12.99
N HIS A 136 56.82 -2.25 -13.05
CA HIS A 136 57.94 -2.48 -12.14
C HIS A 136 57.52 -2.14 -10.70
N GLU A 137 58.02 -2.88 -9.70
CA GLU A 137 57.57 -2.78 -8.30
C GLU A 137 57.61 -1.35 -7.76
N SER A 138 58.66 -0.59 -8.11
CA SER A 138 58.86 0.81 -7.71
C SER A 138 57.80 1.79 -8.27
N GLU A 139 57.06 1.40 -9.30
CA GLU A 139 56.03 2.23 -9.94
C GLU A 139 54.61 1.85 -9.49
N ARG A 140 54.42 0.61 -9.01
CA ARG A 140 53.12 0.11 -8.51
C ARG A 140 52.61 0.93 -7.33
N GLU A 141 53.48 1.20 -6.36
CA GLU A 141 53.14 1.98 -5.17
C GLU A 141 52.69 3.39 -5.54
N LYS A 142 53.42 4.06 -6.44
CA LYS A 142 53.07 5.39 -6.95
C LYS A 142 51.75 5.40 -7.71
N ALA A 143 51.44 4.33 -8.45
CA ALA A 143 50.17 4.20 -9.16
C ALA A 143 48.99 4.04 -8.19
N MET A 144 49.13 3.17 -7.18
CA MET A 144 48.09 2.97 -6.16
C MET A 144 47.84 4.24 -5.33
N ASP A 145 48.89 5.00 -5.03
CA ASP A 145 48.81 6.28 -4.32
C ASP A 145 47.97 7.33 -5.06
N LYS A 146 48.00 7.33 -6.40
CA LYS A 146 47.14 8.18 -7.22
C LYS A 146 45.68 7.73 -7.15
N VAL A 147 45.42 6.42 -7.16
CA VAL A 147 44.06 5.87 -7.10
C VAL A 147 43.42 6.18 -5.75
N THR A 148 44.13 6.00 -4.63
CA THR A 148 43.61 6.28 -3.28
C THR A 148 43.33 7.77 -3.08
N LYS A 149 44.18 8.66 -3.60
CA LYS A 149 43.99 10.13 -3.51
C LYS A 149 42.93 10.68 -4.47
N ALA A 150 42.57 9.94 -5.52
CA ALA A 150 41.63 10.42 -6.53
C ALA A 150 40.20 10.61 -6.01
N ARG A 151 39.78 9.82 -5.01
CA ARG A 151 38.47 9.96 -4.37
C ARG A 151 38.55 9.67 -2.87
N PRO A 152 37.86 10.47 -2.04
CA PRO A 152 37.84 10.25 -0.58
C PRO A 152 37.21 8.89 -0.21
N ASP A 153 36.25 8.41 -1.01
CA ASP A 153 35.53 7.16 -0.78
C ASP A 153 36.40 5.90 -1.04
N ASN A 154 37.59 6.06 -1.63
CA ASN A 154 38.54 4.95 -1.80
C ASN A 154 39.29 4.61 -0.50
N LEU A 155 39.15 5.43 0.54
CA LEU A 155 39.75 5.22 1.86
C LEU A 155 38.73 4.58 2.80
N ILE A 156 38.95 3.31 3.13
CA ILE A 156 38.17 2.64 4.18
C ILE A 156 38.73 3.13 5.53
N LYS A 157 37.96 3.94 6.26
CA LYS A 157 38.25 4.23 7.66
C LYS A 157 38.02 2.95 8.48
N GLY A 158 39.08 2.20 8.73
CA GLY A 158 39.04 1.11 9.68
C GLY A 158 39.31 1.63 11.08
N ASP A 159 38.51 1.19 12.06
CA ASP A 159 38.89 1.25 13.48
C ASP A 159 39.91 0.13 13.73
N PHE A 160 41.17 0.40 13.35
CA PHE A 160 42.28 -0.47 13.68
C PHE A 160 42.66 -0.20 15.15
N ARG A 161 42.17 -1.06 16.05
CA ARG A 161 42.65 -1.16 17.45
C ARG A 161 43.99 -1.86 17.50
#